data_AF-A0A059FML5-F1
#
_entry.id   AF-A0A059FML5-F1
#
_cell.length_a   1.000
_cell.length_b   1.000
_cell.length_c   1.000
_cell.angle_alpha   90.00
_cell.angle_beta   90.00
_cell.angle_gamma   90.00
#
_symmetry.space_group_name_H-M   'P 1'
#
loop_
_entity.id
_entity.type
_entity.pdbx_description
1 polymer ?
#
loop_
_entity_poly.entity_id
_entity_poly.type
_entity_poly.pdbx_seq_one_letter_code
_entity_poly.pdbx_strand_id
1 'polypeptide(L)'
;MATLGFRTANKRYKRLFWPMIAIYVAVIFGAKWLFDEDTAPLWLRIACAIATTAPIIGCIWAGLRMTYETDEYTRARQMRALAEGGAIIACAVFLVGFLQIFEVIGPVDVFWFGPAYFAAFGLASCRTIFGKTV
;
A
#
# COMPACT_ATOMS: atom_id res chain seq x y z
N MET A 1 17.94 14.00 -5.75
CA MET A 1 17.84 14.03 -4.26
C MET A 1 19.19 13.60 -3.70
N ALA A 2 19.63 14.21 -2.60
CA ALA A 2 20.86 13.76 -1.95
C ALA A 2 20.66 12.38 -1.33
N THR A 3 21.60 11.46 -1.54
CA THR A 3 21.65 10.17 -0.85
C THR A 3 21.90 10.41 0.64
N LEU A 4 21.08 9.83 1.50
CA LEU A 4 21.15 9.94 2.95
C LEU A 4 21.48 8.58 3.55
N GLY A 5 22.09 8.58 4.74
CA GLY A 5 22.22 7.35 5.51
C GLY A 5 20.85 6.76 5.84
N PHE A 6 20.74 5.43 5.82
CA PHE A 6 19.50 4.68 6.02
C PHE A 6 18.69 5.15 7.24
N ARG A 7 19.36 5.42 8.37
CA ARG A 7 18.71 5.91 9.60
C ARG A 7 17.98 7.24 9.40
N THR A 8 18.57 8.15 8.63
CA THR A 8 17.99 9.48 8.36
C THR A 8 16.82 9.38 7.38
N ALA A 9 16.98 8.61 6.30
CA ALA A 9 15.92 8.35 5.34
C ALA A 9 14.72 7.66 6.03
N ASN A 10 14.97 6.64 6.86
CA ASN A 10 13.93 5.94 7.62
C ASN A 10 13.22 6.87 8.63
N LYS A 11 13.95 7.79 9.29
CA LYS A 11 13.34 8.78 10.18
C LYS A 11 12.39 9.72 9.43
N ARG A 12 12.77 10.16 8.22
CA ARG A 12 11.92 11.00 7.36
C ARG A 12 10.70 10.24 6.87
N TYR A 13 10.88 9.00 6.42
CA TYR A 13 9.80 8.09 6.05
C TYR A 13 8.78 7.94 7.19
N LYS A 14 9.23 7.55 8.39
CA LYS A 14 8.35 7.36 9.56
C LYS A 14 7.61 8.63 9.98
N ARG A 15 8.25 9.79 9.86
CA ARG A 15 7.64 11.10 10.16
C ARG A 15 6.49 11.46 9.22
N LEU A 16 6.47 10.90 8.01
CA LEU A 16 5.36 11.10 7.07
C LEU A 16 4.35 9.94 7.16
N PHE A 17 4.84 8.71 7.21
CA PHE A 17 4.02 7.49 7.21
C PHE A 17 3.08 7.40 8.41
N TRP A 18 3.61 7.57 9.64
CA TRP A 18 2.78 7.41 10.84
C TRP A 18 1.63 8.43 10.93
N PRO A 19 1.86 9.74 10.68
CA PRO A 19 0.75 10.69 10.60
C PRO A 19 -0.26 10.35 9.52
N MET A 20 0.16 9.91 8.34
CA MET A 20 -0.76 9.52 7.27
C MET A 20 -1.62 8.32 7.66
N ILE A 21 -1.05 7.30 8.32
CA ILE A 21 -1.82 6.17 8.87
C ILE A 21 -2.78 6.64 9.96
N ALA A 22 -2.36 7.53 10.85
CA ALA A 22 -3.25 8.08 11.88
C ALA A 22 -4.43 8.84 11.26
N ILE A 23 -4.18 9.66 10.23
CA ILE A 23 -5.22 10.36 9.48
C ILE A 23 -6.15 9.35 8.78
N TYR A 24 -5.61 8.34 8.09
CA TYR A 24 -6.39 7.28 7.46
C TYR A 24 -7.38 6.64 8.44
N VAL A 25 -6.87 6.21 9.59
CA VAL A 25 -7.67 5.58 10.64
C VAL A 25 -8.75 6.54 11.17
N ALA A 26 -8.38 7.79 11.47
CA ALA A 26 -9.32 8.80 11.94
C ALA A 26 -10.43 9.09 10.92
N VAL A 27 -10.09 9.16 9.63
CA VAL A 27 -11.08 9.42 8.56
C VAL A 27 -12.03 8.24 8.41
N ILE A 28 -11.55 6.99 8.47
CA ILE A 28 -12.43 5.80 8.41
C ILE A 28 -13.39 5.78 9.59
N PHE A 29 -12.87 5.92 10.81
CA PHE A 29 -13.73 5.90 12.01
C PHE A 29 -14.70 7.07 12.01
N GLY A 30 -14.24 8.26 11.60
CA GLY A 30 -15.09 9.44 11.46
C GLY A 30 -16.20 9.23 10.43
N ALA A 31 -15.87 8.70 9.24
CA ALA A 31 -16.86 8.45 8.20
C ALA A 31 -17.91 7.43 8.64
N LYS A 32 -17.49 6.31 9.25
CA LYS A 32 -18.39 5.26 9.71
C LYS A 32 -19.28 5.69 10.88
N TRP A 33 -18.80 6.58 11.75
CA TRP A 33 -19.56 6.98 12.94
C TRP A 33 -20.50 8.17 12.68
N LEU A 34 -20.13 9.06 11.75
CA LEU A 34 -20.89 10.27 11.45
C LEU A 34 -21.93 10.07 10.33
N PHE A 35 -21.71 9.12 9.43
CA PHE A 35 -22.55 8.94 8.24
C PHE A 35 -23.04 7.50 8.11
N ASP A 36 -24.31 7.38 7.76
CA ASP A 36 -24.93 6.12 7.40
C ASP A 36 -24.81 5.91 5.88
N GLU A 37 -24.26 4.77 5.46
CA GLU A 37 -23.90 4.51 4.07
C GLU A 37 -25.12 4.47 3.14
N ASP A 38 -26.28 4.09 3.67
CA ASP A 38 -27.52 3.92 2.93
C ASP A 38 -28.29 5.23 2.71
N THR A 39 -28.10 6.22 3.59
CA THR A 39 -28.84 7.50 3.55
C THR A 39 -27.97 8.68 3.13
N ALA A 40 -26.65 8.53 3.14
CA ALA A 40 -25.73 9.61 2.78
C ALA A 40 -25.84 10.00 1.29
N PRO A 41 -25.85 11.32 0.98
CA PRO A 41 -25.88 11.77 -0.39
C PRO A 41 -24.59 11.41 -1.13
N LEU A 42 -24.69 11.20 -2.45
CA LEU A 42 -23.60 10.71 -3.29
C LEU A 42 -22.30 11.53 -3.17
N TRP A 43 -22.40 12.86 -3.17
CA TRP A 43 -21.23 13.75 -3.07
C TRP A 43 -20.44 13.53 -1.77
N LEU A 44 -21.12 13.20 -0.68
CA LEU A 44 -20.49 12.94 0.61
C LEU A 44 -19.77 11.59 0.62
N ARG A 45 -20.38 10.55 0.03
CA ARG A 45 -19.76 9.24 -0.15
C ARG A 45 -18.48 9.34 -0.99
N ILE A 46 -18.51 10.13 -2.07
CA ILE A 46 -17.33 10.43 -2.90
C ILE A 46 -16.25 11.14 -2.07
N ALA A 47 -16.63 12.18 -1.32
CA ALA A 47 -15.70 12.91 -0.47
C ALA A 47 -15.02 12.00 0.57
N CYS A 48 -15.79 11.12 1.22
CA CYS A 48 -15.25 10.13 2.17
C CYS A 48 -14.31 9.11 1.48
N ALA A 49 -14.65 8.63 0.28
CA ALA A 49 -13.78 7.71 -0.48
C ALA A 49 -12.44 8.37 -0.85
N ILE A 50 -12.47 9.64 -1.29
CA ILE A 50 -11.24 10.40 -1.61
C ILE A 50 -10.44 10.65 -0.33
N ALA A 51 -11.10 11.12 0.74
CA ALA A 51 -10.46 11.43 2.01
C ALA A 51 -9.82 10.19 2.67
N THR A 52 -10.43 9.02 2.56
CA THR A 52 -9.87 7.76 3.06
C THR A 52 -8.70 7.27 2.19
N THR A 53 -8.74 7.52 0.88
CA THR A 53 -7.68 7.05 -0.03
C THR A 53 -6.44 7.95 -0.01
N ALA A 54 -6.61 9.27 0.16
CA ALA A 54 -5.51 10.24 0.08
C ALA A 54 -4.33 9.96 1.03
N PRO A 55 -4.52 9.57 2.31
CA PRO A 55 -3.41 9.25 3.20
C PRO A 55 -2.68 7.97 2.79
N ILE A 56 -3.36 6.98 2.19
CA ILE A 56 -2.72 5.77 1.64
C ILE A 56 -1.78 6.16 0.50
N ILE A 57 -2.22 7.04 -0.42
CA ILE A 57 -1.36 7.59 -1.48
C ILE A 57 -0.13 8.28 -0.87
N GLY A 58 -0.33 9.06 0.19
CA GLY A 58 0.75 9.66 0.97
C GLY A 58 1.75 8.65 1.54
N CYS A 59 1.27 7.51 2.04
CA CYS A 59 2.12 6.42 2.53
C CYS A 59 2.94 5.77 1.41
N ILE A 60 2.34 5.53 0.24
CA ILE A 60 3.03 4.99 -0.94
C ILE A 60 4.11 5.97 -1.40
N TRP A 61 3.77 7.26 -1.48
CA TRP A 61 4.72 8.29 -1.86
C TRP A 61 5.87 8.43 -0.86
N ALA A 62 5.60 8.28 0.45
CA ALA A 62 6.64 8.23 1.47
C ALA A 62 7.60 7.04 1.24
N GLY A 63 7.06 5.87 0.90
CA GLY A 63 7.84 4.69 0.55
C GLY A 63 8.71 4.91 -0.68
N LEU A 64 8.13 5.41 -1.78
CA LEU A 64 8.87 5.75 -3.00
C LEU A 64 9.98 6.77 -2.72
N ARG A 65 9.67 7.84 -2.00
CA ARG A 65 10.65 8.85 -1.59
C ARG A 65 11.81 8.24 -0.81
N MET A 66 11.53 7.31 0.11
CA MET A 66 12.57 6.62 0.87
C MET A 66 13.56 5.92 -0.06
N THR A 67 13.09 5.27 -1.12
CA THR A 67 13.97 4.57 -2.09
C THR A 67 14.95 5.50 -2.80
N TYR A 68 14.55 6.74 -3.08
CA TYR A 68 15.41 7.76 -3.69
C TYR A 68 16.41 8.37 -2.70
N GLU A 69 16.08 8.38 -1.42
CA GLU A 69 16.94 8.91 -0.35
C GLU A 69 17.92 7.87 0.20
N THR A 70 17.68 6.57 0.01
CA THR A 70 18.57 5.48 0.48
C THR A 70 19.72 5.18 -0.48
N ASP A 71 20.74 4.48 0.03
CA ASP A 71 21.84 3.94 -0.76
C ASP A 71 21.37 2.93 -1.84
N GLU A 72 22.24 2.65 -2.80
CA GLU A 72 21.91 1.85 -3.97
C GLU A 72 21.57 0.40 -3.65
N TYR A 73 22.26 -0.19 -2.66
CA TYR A 73 22.04 -1.58 -2.26
C TYR A 73 20.67 -1.73 -1.58
N THR A 74 20.38 -0.87 -0.62
CA THR A 74 19.08 -0.83 0.07
C THR A 74 17.94 -0.53 -0.90
N ARG A 75 18.14 0.41 -1.81
CA ARG A 75 17.18 0.74 -2.88
C ARG A 75 16.91 -0.47 -3.76
N ALA A 76 17.96 -1.12 -4.28
CA ALA A 76 17.81 -2.29 -5.14
C ALA A 76 17.09 -3.44 -4.42
N ARG A 77 17.41 -3.67 -3.15
CA ARG A 77 16.75 -4.67 -2.30
C ARG A 77 15.26 -4.39 -2.13
N GLN A 78 14.89 -3.16 -1.82
CA GLN A 78 13.47 -2.77 -1.68
C GLN A 78 12.72 -2.88 -3.01
N MET A 79 13.31 -2.42 -4.11
CA MET A 79 12.67 -2.49 -5.42
C MET A 79 12.47 -3.93 -5.91
N ARG A 80 13.41 -4.84 -5.61
CA ARG A 80 13.24 -6.28 -5.90
C ARG A 80 12.05 -6.87 -5.14
N ALA A 81 11.94 -6.61 -3.84
CA ALA A 81 10.80 -7.08 -3.05
C ALA A 81 9.47 -6.50 -3.55
N LEU A 82 9.47 -5.23 -3.98
CA LEU A 82 8.31 -4.55 -4.53
C LEU A 82 7.88 -5.13 -5.89
N ALA A 83 8.85 -5.50 -6.73
CA ALA A 83 8.62 -6.19 -7.99
C ALA A 83 8.10 -7.62 -7.78
N GLU A 84 8.67 -8.38 -6.84
CA GLU A 84 8.21 -9.73 -6.48
C GLU A 84 6.77 -9.71 -5.96
N GLY A 85 6.45 -8.82 -5.01
CA GLY A 85 5.09 -8.64 -4.53
C GLY A 85 4.11 -8.25 -5.65
N GLY A 86 4.58 -7.42 -6.59
CA GLY A 86 3.80 -7.01 -7.76
C GLY A 86 3.52 -8.15 -8.72
N ALA A 87 4.51 -8.98 -9.00
CA ALA A 87 4.34 -10.17 -9.84
C ALA A 87 3.32 -11.14 -9.23
N ILE A 88 3.42 -11.40 -7.92
CA ILE A 88 2.48 -12.29 -7.20
C ILE A 88 1.04 -11.79 -7.35
N ILE A 89 0.80 -10.51 -7.09
CA ILE A 89 -0.55 -9.94 -7.16
C ILE A 89 -1.04 -9.80 -8.59
N ALA A 90 -0.18 -9.47 -9.56
CA ALA A 90 -0.57 -9.44 -10.97
C ALA A 90 -1.09 -10.82 -11.42
N CYS A 91 -0.37 -11.90 -11.07
CA CYS A 91 -0.81 -13.27 -11.35
C CYS A 91 -2.14 -13.59 -10.65
N ALA A 92 -2.30 -13.20 -9.38
CA ALA A 92 -3.55 -13.42 -8.65
C ALA A 92 -4.74 -12.66 -9.26
N VAL A 93 -4.54 -11.41 -9.68
CA VAL A 93 -5.56 -10.60 -10.36
C VAL A 93 -5.95 -11.22 -11.70
N PHE A 94 -4.99 -11.70 -12.50
CA PHE A 94 -5.31 -12.41 -13.74
C PHE A 94 -6.15 -13.66 -13.47
N LEU A 95 -5.78 -14.47 -12.48
CA LEU A 95 -6.53 -15.67 -12.13
C LEU A 95 -7.96 -15.32 -11.69
N VAL A 96 -8.12 -14.38 -10.74
CA VAL A 96 -9.43 -13.94 -10.25
C VAL A 96 -10.27 -13.34 -11.38
N GLY A 97 -9.67 -12.52 -12.22
CA GLY A 97 -10.33 -11.91 -13.37
C GLY A 97 -10.84 -12.95 -14.38
N PHE A 98 -10.04 -13.96 -14.72
CA PHE A 98 -10.49 -15.04 -15.60
C PHE A 98 -11.57 -15.91 -14.96
N LEU A 99 -11.48 -16.19 -13.65
CA LEU A 99 -12.54 -16.89 -12.92
C LEU A 99 -13.86 -16.10 -12.95
N GLN A 100 -13.82 -14.77 -12.90
CA GLN A 100 -14.99 -13.92 -13.05
C GLN A 100 -15.53 -13.90 -14.49
N ILE A 101 -14.65 -13.80 -15.50
CA ILE A 101 -15.04 -13.82 -16.92
C ILE A 101 -15.72 -15.14 -17.30
N PHE A 102 -15.25 -16.25 -16.75
CA PHE A 102 -15.86 -17.57 -16.96
C PHE A 102 -17.00 -17.88 -15.98
N GLU A 103 -17.47 -16.88 -15.24
CA GLU A 103 -18.60 -16.99 -14.29
C GLU A 103 -18.41 -18.10 -13.22
N VAL A 104 -17.16 -18.44 -12.89
CA VAL A 104 -16.82 -19.45 -11.88
C VAL A 104 -16.97 -18.89 -10.46
N ILE A 105 -16.66 -17.61 -10.28
CA ILE A 105 -16.77 -16.90 -8.99
C ILE A 105 -17.55 -15.60 -9.14
N GLY A 106 -18.13 -15.14 -8.02
CA GLY A 106 -18.86 -13.87 -7.95
C GLY A 106 -17.96 -12.62 -7.96
N PRO A 107 -18.58 -11.44 -7.81
CA PRO A 107 -17.84 -10.19 -7.68
C PRO A 107 -16.94 -10.21 -6.43
N VAL A 108 -15.74 -9.67 -6.58
CA VAL A 108 -14.74 -9.56 -5.51
C VAL A 108 -14.37 -8.09 -5.35
N ASP A 109 -14.35 -7.61 -4.11
CA ASP A 109 -13.99 -6.23 -3.82
C ASP A 109 -12.53 -5.94 -4.18
N VAL A 110 -12.34 -4.99 -5.10
CA VAL A 110 -11.01 -4.59 -5.60
C VAL A 110 -10.09 -4.10 -4.47
N PHE A 111 -10.68 -3.61 -3.38
CA PHE A 111 -9.95 -3.15 -2.20
C PHE A 111 -8.94 -4.19 -1.69
N TRP A 112 -9.27 -5.49 -1.69
CA TRP A 112 -8.43 -6.53 -1.10
C TRP A 112 -7.08 -6.76 -1.81
N PHE A 113 -6.97 -6.39 -3.09
CA PHE A 113 -5.71 -6.55 -3.83
C PHE A 113 -4.61 -5.62 -3.31
N GLY A 114 -4.96 -4.44 -2.78
CA GLY A 114 -4.01 -3.49 -2.18
C GLY A 114 -3.32 -4.05 -0.92
N PRO A 115 -4.08 -4.43 0.13
CA PRO A 115 -3.53 -5.10 1.30
C PRO A 115 -2.78 -6.39 0.96
N ALA A 116 -3.30 -7.20 0.02
CA ALA A 116 -2.62 -8.41 -0.43
C ALA A 116 -1.24 -8.10 -1.05
N TYR A 117 -1.14 -7.01 -1.83
CA TYR A 117 0.13 -6.53 -2.37
C TYR A 117 1.14 -6.13 -1.29
N PHE A 118 0.72 -5.35 -0.30
CA PHE A 118 1.61 -4.97 0.79
C PHE A 118 2.03 -6.16 1.66
N ALA A 119 1.14 -7.14 1.84
CA ALA A 119 1.48 -8.40 2.49
C ALA A 119 2.52 -9.21 1.70
N ALA A 120 2.32 -9.37 0.39
CA ALA A 120 3.27 -10.06 -0.49
C ALA A 120 4.63 -9.35 -0.53
N PHE A 121 4.64 -8.01 -0.60
CA PHE A 121 5.84 -7.18 -0.49
C PHE A 121 6.56 -7.38 0.85
N GLY A 122 5.82 -7.43 1.96
CA GLY A 122 6.36 -7.70 3.29
C GLY A 122 7.02 -9.06 3.38
N LEU A 123 6.35 -10.10 2.86
CA LEU A 123 6.90 -11.46 2.79
C LEU A 123 8.16 -11.55 1.93
N ALA A 124 8.16 -10.92 0.74
CA ALA A 124 9.34 -10.83 -0.12
C ALA A 124 10.50 -10.12 0.60
N SER A 125 10.19 -9.07 1.37
CA SER A 125 11.18 -8.37 2.19
C SER A 125 11.75 -9.25 3.30
N CYS A 126 10.99 -10.14 3.92
CA CYS A 126 11.49 -11.07 4.94
C CYS A 126 12.61 -11.99 4.42
N ARG A 127 12.53 -12.44 3.16
CA ARG A 127 13.57 -13.28 2.54
C ARG A 127 14.95 -12.62 2.57
N THR A 128 14.97 -11.29 2.53
CA THR A 128 16.22 -10.53 2.59
C THR A 128 16.76 -10.36 4.02
N ILE A 129 15.92 -10.55 5.04
CA ILE A 129 16.32 -10.53 6.46
C ILE A 129 16.88 -11.89 6.88
N PHE A 130 16.31 -12.99 6.35
CA PHE A 130 16.68 -14.36 6.71
C PHE A 130 17.60 -15.07 5.69
N GLY A 131 17.81 -14.49 4.51
CA GLY A 131 18.68 -15.05 3.48
C GLY A 131 20.15 -14.74 3.72
N LYS A 132 21.04 -15.68 3.35
CA LYS A 132 22.49 -15.44 3.33
C LYS A 132 22.80 -14.26 2.43
N THR A 133 23.26 -13.16 3.03
CA THR A 133 23.94 -12.08 2.32
C THR A 133 25.27 -12.65 1.85
N VAL A 134 25.39 -12.97 0.56
CA VAL A 134 26.69 -13.07 -0.11
C VAL A 134 27.33 -11.70 -0.18
#